data_AF-A0A3G6IWM8-F1
#
_entry.id   AF-A0A3G6IWM8-F1
#
_cell.length_a   1.000
_cell.length_b   1.000
_cell.length_c   1.000
_cell.angle_alpha   90.00
_cell.angle_beta   90.00
_cell.angle_gamma   90.00
#
_symmetry.space_group_name_H-M   'P 1'
#
loop_
_entity.id
_entity.type
_entity.pdbx_description
1 polymer ?
#
loop_
_entity_poly.entity_id
_entity_poly.type
_entity_poly.pdbx_seq_one_letter_code
_entity_poly.pdbx_strand_id
1 'polypeptide(L)'
;MSPISKPEATGKRVIASILLAVPLLAGVGVAATSDTQIASTWTNTEQSQGAPAAVAMPDLSEVRRAVGNANAQSSMLKSGTKQLVDGTEKLKTGSQALGDGVHEARDGSQQLANGMTELQAGTAQLGDGATKVADGVEAAVNQMVGLEAARGQILTAIEDAQADVENSVDPRAAEMKQRLAEFHERVEAAALDEGTKAQLEELRNGSREVANQLAVPGYGYHDGIYSATKGSKDLASGLNELSGGVDEATSGVDQLDEGVKKIDSMAQDTSAKLTAAQRALPAISPGTQEAEEAGVSQSLAPLYAFFIAAGIMLAAATRVRDWRGSAVAIAALGVLAAVLVGVLGVGMSAGAALIAGVVGVLAAALSAAMTMALMRILGPRIGLGLSFFGLLAQVGVVGWVWNKAATESIASGLEALAALMPLNYPTLALSAVGNQVGGAALWAPLAVMVALIGAAAASLKIVPESGTEDVEKRTM
;
A
#
# COMPACT_ATOMS: atom_id res chain seq x y z
N MET A 1 -15.09 -11.23 -8.20
CA MET A 1 -14.62 -12.57 -7.81
C MET A 1 -13.27 -12.43 -7.11
N SER A 2 -13.27 -12.44 -5.78
CA SER A 2 -12.03 -12.47 -4.99
C SER A 2 -11.35 -13.83 -5.16
N PRO A 3 -10.03 -13.90 -5.40
CA PRO A 3 -9.35 -15.18 -5.43
C PRO A 3 -9.30 -15.72 -3.99
N ILE A 4 -10.04 -16.79 -3.74
CA ILE A 4 -9.94 -17.57 -2.51
C ILE A 4 -8.51 -18.11 -2.47
N SER A 5 -7.67 -17.53 -1.61
CA SER A 5 -6.31 -18.00 -1.36
C SER A 5 -6.38 -19.45 -0.88
N LYS A 6 -5.71 -20.36 -1.59
CA LYS A 6 -5.67 -21.79 -1.27
C LYS A 6 -5.16 -22.01 0.17
N PRO A 7 -5.80 -22.89 0.96
CA PRO A 7 -5.48 -23.09 2.38
C PRO A 7 -4.02 -23.52 2.65
N GLU A 8 -3.35 -24.13 1.66
CA GLU A 8 -1.97 -24.57 1.75
C GLU A 8 -0.95 -23.40 1.80
N ALA A 9 -1.23 -22.28 1.12
CA ALA A 9 -0.38 -21.09 1.13
C ALA A 9 -0.49 -20.34 2.48
N THR A 10 -1.68 -20.36 3.09
CA THR A 10 -1.93 -19.79 4.42
C THR A 10 -1.18 -20.58 5.50
N GLY A 11 -1.18 -21.93 5.42
CA GLY A 11 -0.45 -22.79 6.37
C GLY A 11 1.06 -22.55 6.37
N LYS A 12 1.69 -22.44 5.19
CA LYS A 12 3.14 -22.19 5.06
C LYS A 12 3.55 -20.83 5.64
N ARG A 13 2.71 -19.80 5.49
CA ARG A 13 2.94 -18.45 6.07
C ARG A 13 2.80 -18.41 7.59
N VAL A 14 1.85 -19.16 8.15
CA VAL A 14 1.70 -19.30 9.61
C VAL A 14 2.91 -20.01 10.22
N ILE A 15 3.37 -21.11 9.61
CA ILE A 15 4.57 -21.84 10.06
C ILE A 15 5.80 -20.92 10.01
N ALA A 16 5.98 -20.16 8.94
CA ALA A 16 7.07 -19.19 8.81
C ALA A 16 7.03 -18.09 9.90
N SER A 17 5.84 -17.63 10.27
CA SER A 17 5.65 -16.61 11.31
C SER A 17 5.94 -17.15 12.71
N ILE A 18 5.51 -18.39 13.01
CA ILE A 18 5.83 -19.07 14.27
C ILE A 18 7.34 -19.30 14.38
N LEU A 19 7.99 -19.70 13.28
CA LEU A 19 9.41 -19.99 13.25
C LEU A 19 10.28 -18.75 13.54
N LEU A 20 9.81 -17.55 13.18
CA LEU A 20 10.45 -16.27 13.54
C LEU A 20 10.25 -15.89 15.02
N ALA A 21 9.16 -16.32 15.65
CA ALA A 21 8.86 -15.98 17.05
C ALA A 21 9.64 -16.85 18.05
N VAL A 22 9.96 -18.10 17.70
CA VAL A 22 10.61 -19.07 18.60
C VAL A 22 11.96 -18.56 19.17
N PRO A 23 12.90 -18.01 18.37
CA PRO A 23 14.15 -17.50 18.91
C PRO A 23 13.99 -16.27 19.81
N LEU A 24 12.97 -15.43 19.58
CA LEU A 24 12.66 -14.28 20.45
C LEU A 24 12.15 -14.74 21.82
N LEU A 25 11.24 -15.72 21.83
CA LEU A 25 10.72 -16.31 23.07
C LEU A 25 11.83 -17.05 23.85
N ALA A 26 12.72 -17.75 23.14
CA ALA A 26 13.89 -18.36 23.74
C ALA A 26 14.83 -17.29 24.34
N GLY A 27 15.04 -16.18 23.64
CA GLY A 27 15.86 -15.06 24.14
C GLY A 27 15.29 -14.41 25.41
N VAL A 28 13.96 -14.29 25.53
CA VAL A 28 13.30 -13.88 26.79
C VAL A 28 13.57 -14.88 27.91
N GLY A 29 13.50 -16.19 27.62
CA GLY A 29 13.79 -17.24 28.61
C GLY A 29 15.24 -17.24 29.08
N VAL A 30 16.19 -17.00 28.17
CA VAL A 30 17.61 -16.86 28.49
C VAL A 30 17.85 -15.62 29.34
N ALA A 31 17.25 -14.48 29.00
CA ALA A 31 17.35 -13.24 29.78
C ALA A 31 16.76 -13.38 31.20
N ALA A 32 15.74 -14.22 31.37
CA ALA A 32 15.12 -14.48 32.67
C ALA A 32 15.91 -15.46 33.57
N THR A 33 16.82 -16.25 33.00
CA THR A 33 17.55 -17.32 33.72
C THR A 33 19.06 -17.10 33.80
N SER A 34 19.59 -16.24 32.94
CA SER A 34 20.99 -15.82 32.91
C SER A 34 21.08 -14.42 33.50
N ASP A 35 22.17 -14.08 34.20
CA ASP A 35 22.43 -12.74 34.77
C ASP A 35 22.77 -11.70 33.67
N THR A 36 22.08 -11.79 32.52
CA THR A 36 22.24 -11.02 31.29
C THR A 36 21.24 -9.86 31.25
N GLN A 37 21.07 -9.17 32.37
CA GLN A 37 20.27 -7.96 32.44
C GLN A 37 20.98 -6.83 31.68
N ILE A 38 20.24 -5.81 31.26
CA ILE A 38 20.81 -4.68 30.52
C ILE A 38 21.96 -4.05 31.34
N ALA A 39 21.76 -3.98 32.66
CA ALA A 39 22.73 -3.51 33.65
C ALA A 39 24.06 -4.28 33.65
N SER A 40 24.04 -5.61 33.45
CA SER A 40 25.26 -6.41 33.49
C SER A 40 26.19 -6.18 32.30
N THR A 41 25.73 -5.48 31.26
CA THR A 41 26.60 -5.06 30.15
C THR A 41 27.50 -3.85 30.48
N TRP A 42 27.37 -3.26 31.67
CA TRP A 42 28.17 -2.11 32.11
C TRP A 42 28.56 -2.10 33.59
N THR A 43 28.04 -3.02 34.43
CA THR A 43 28.51 -3.19 35.81
C THR A 43 29.48 -4.37 35.92
N ASN A 44 30.76 -4.09 36.20
CA ASN A 44 31.73 -5.13 36.56
C ASN A 44 31.56 -5.46 38.05
N THR A 45 30.99 -6.61 38.39
CA THR A 45 30.76 -7.04 39.78
C THR A 45 32.03 -7.47 40.54
N GLU A 46 33.23 -7.17 40.03
CA GLU A 46 34.51 -7.55 40.63
C GLU A 46 35.24 -6.44 41.41
N GLN A 47 34.62 -5.27 41.67
CA GLN A 47 35.27 -4.25 42.50
C GLN A 47 34.94 -4.43 44.00
N SER A 48 35.90 -5.03 44.70
CA SER A 48 36.04 -5.12 46.15
C SER A 48 35.57 -3.86 46.88
N GLN A 49 34.69 -4.07 47.86
CA GLN A 49 34.27 -3.05 48.83
C GLN A 49 35.47 -2.41 49.55
N GLY A 50 35.50 -1.08 49.58
CA GLY A 50 36.38 -0.28 50.43
C GLY A 50 35.63 0.98 50.88
N ALA A 51 35.54 1.13 52.22
CA ALA A 51 34.91 2.15 53.09
C ALA A 51 34.20 3.40 52.51
N PRO A 52 33.08 3.85 53.13
CA PRO A 52 32.34 5.02 52.69
C PRO A 52 33.03 6.31 53.17
N ALA A 53 33.27 7.26 52.28
CA ALA A 53 33.67 8.61 52.67
C ALA A 53 33.06 9.69 51.78
N ALA A 54 32.51 10.68 52.48
CA ALA A 54 32.13 12.03 52.07
C ALA A 54 30.92 12.19 51.14
N VAL A 55 29.92 12.90 51.66
CA VAL A 55 28.87 13.56 50.88
C VAL A 55 29.57 14.59 49.96
N ALA A 56 29.84 14.21 48.71
CA ALA A 56 30.45 15.06 47.72
C ALA A 56 29.39 15.94 47.05
N MET A 57 29.73 17.20 46.75
CA MET A 57 29.02 18.00 45.74
C MET A 57 28.85 17.16 44.47
N PRO A 58 27.79 17.34 43.65
CA PRO A 58 27.68 16.61 42.39
C PRO A 58 28.98 16.79 41.61
N ASP A 59 29.65 15.67 41.34
CA ASP A 59 30.98 15.67 40.76
C ASP A 59 30.91 16.42 39.42
N LEU A 60 31.76 17.43 39.23
CA LEU A 60 31.81 18.19 37.97
C LEU A 60 32.10 17.26 36.78
N SER A 61 32.72 16.10 37.04
CA SER A 61 32.90 15.03 36.06
C SER A 61 31.56 14.40 35.63
N GLU A 62 30.63 14.21 36.56
CA GLU A 62 29.28 13.66 36.33
C GLU A 62 28.41 14.66 35.56
N VAL A 63 28.46 15.95 35.92
CA VAL A 63 27.77 17.03 35.17
C VAL A 63 28.30 17.12 33.74
N ARG A 64 29.62 16.98 33.53
CA ARG A 64 30.22 16.97 32.19
C ARG A 64 29.79 15.75 31.37
N ARG A 65 29.76 14.56 31.98
CA ARG A 65 29.25 13.34 31.34
C ARG A 65 27.78 13.49 30.96
N ALA A 66 26.95 14.01 31.87
CA ALA A 66 25.53 14.25 31.62
C ALA A 66 25.29 15.26 30.47
N VAL A 67 26.02 16.38 30.44
CA VAL A 67 25.93 17.36 29.36
C VAL A 67 26.44 16.79 28.03
N GLY A 68 27.52 15.99 28.05
CA GLY A 68 28.02 15.29 26.86
C GLY A 68 27.00 14.31 26.28
N ASN A 69 26.38 13.50 27.14
CA ASN A 69 25.32 12.57 26.76
C ASN A 69 24.09 13.30 26.21
N ALA A 70 23.67 14.38 26.86
CA ALA A 70 22.56 15.21 26.40
C ALA A 70 22.86 15.87 25.04
N ASN A 71 24.09 16.33 24.79
CA ASN A 71 24.46 16.94 23.52
C ASN A 71 24.45 15.92 22.37
N ALA A 72 24.86 14.67 22.64
CA ALA A 72 24.77 13.61 21.67
C ALA A 72 23.31 13.20 21.39
N GLN A 73 22.48 13.05 22.43
CA GLN A 73 21.03 12.84 22.28
C GLN A 73 20.37 13.95 21.47
N SER A 74 20.71 15.21 21.73
CA SER A 74 20.17 16.35 21.02
C SER A 74 20.60 16.40 19.55
N SER A 75 21.86 16.01 19.25
CA SER A 75 22.34 15.89 17.86
C SER A 75 21.56 14.83 17.09
N MET A 76 21.21 13.72 17.74
CA MET A 76 20.40 12.66 17.15
C MET A 76 18.94 13.06 17.02
N LEU A 77 18.37 13.75 18.01
CA LEU A 77 17.04 14.34 17.91
C LEU A 77 16.98 15.27 16.69
N LYS A 78 17.95 16.16 16.52
CA LYS A 78 18.05 17.06 15.35
C LYS A 78 18.14 16.31 14.02
N SER A 79 18.88 15.21 13.98
CA SER A 79 18.96 14.37 12.77
C SER A 79 17.62 13.67 12.48
N GLY A 80 16.97 13.13 13.52
CA GLY A 80 15.69 12.45 13.42
C GLY A 80 14.54 13.41 13.04
N THR A 81 14.52 14.61 13.62
CA THR A 81 13.52 15.64 13.25
C THR A 81 13.73 16.13 11.83
N LYS A 82 14.98 16.26 11.37
CA LYS A 82 15.26 16.56 9.96
C LYS A 82 14.75 15.49 9.02
N GLN A 83 14.99 14.20 9.33
CA GLN A 83 14.43 13.10 8.53
C GLN A 83 12.90 13.08 8.56
N LEU A 84 12.29 13.44 9.68
CA LEU A 84 10.84 13.55 9.81
C LEU A 84 10.28 14.70 8.97
N VAL A 85 10.95 15.86 8.95
CA VAL A 85 10.64 16.98 8.04
C VAL A 85 10.71 16.51 6.59
N ASP A 86 11.85 15.93 6.17
CA ASP A 86 12.05 15.46 4.79
C ASP A 86 11.00 14.41 4.37
N GLY A 87 10.60 13.54 5.30
CA GLY A 87 9.55 12.54 5.07
C GLY A 87 8.16 13.14 4.96
N THR A 88 7.86 14.13 5.80
CA THR A 88 6.56 14.82 5.82
C THR A 88 6.39 15.72 4.60
N GLU A 89 7.45 16.38 4.13
CA GLU A 89 7.44 17.13 2.88
C GLU A 89 7.14 16.23 1.67
N LYS A 90 7.74 15.02 1.61
CA LYS A 90 7.41 14.03 0.58
C LYS A 90 5.96 13.57 0.66
N LEU A 91 5.46 13.33 1.87
CA LEU A 91 4.06 12.98 2.07
C LEU A 91 3.14 14.10 1.58
N LYS A 92 3.44 15.35 1.92
CA LYS A 92 2.72 16.54 1.46
C LYS A 92 2.70 16.67 -0.06
N THR A 93 3.86 16.57 -0.72
CA THR A 93 3.90 16.57 -2.20
C THR A 93 3.09 15.43 -2.80
N GLY A 94 3.16 14.23 -2.23
CA GLY A 94 2.39 13.07 -2.69
C GLY A 94 0.88 13.24 -2.49
N SER A 95 0.45 13.79 -1.36
CA SER A 95 -0.95 14.08 -1.05
C SER A 95 -1.52 15.16 -1.97
N GLN A 96 -0.76 16.22 -2.26
CA GLN A 96 -1.16 17.24 -3.22
C GLN A 96 -1.34 16.66 -4.63
N ALA A 97 -0.39 15.84 -5.09
CA ALA A 97 -0.51 15.17 -6.39
C ALA A 97 -1.71 14.20 -6.46
N LEU A 98 -2.03 13.52 -5.36
CA LEU A 98 -3.24 12.70 -5.26
C LEU A 98 -4.51 13.57 -5.32
N GLY A 99 -4.52 14.70 -4.60
CA GLY A 99 -5.60 15.69 -4.65
C GLY A 99 -5.85 16.17 -6.08
N ASP A 100 -4.81 16.62 -6.76
CA ASP A 100 -4.89 17.09 -8.15
C ASP A 100 -5.46 16.01 -9.08
N GLY A 101 -4.97 14.77 -8.98
CA GLY A 101 -5.48 13.66 -9.79
C GLY A 101 -6.93 13.29 -9.49
N VAL A 102 -7.38 13.42 -8.24
CA VAL A 102 -8.79 13.20 -7.86
C VAL A 102 -9.68 14.34 -8.36
N HIS A 103 -9.22 15.59 -8.30
CA HIS A 103 -9.93 16.73 -8.89
C HIS A 103 -10.08 16.58 -10.41
N GLU A 104 -9.02 16.15 -11.12
CA GLU A 104 -9.08 15.87 -12.55
C GLU A 104 -10.08 14.73 -12.87
N ALA A 105 -10.04 13.64 -12.10
CA ALA A 105 -10.99 12.53 -12.27
C ALA A 105 -12.43 12.97 -12.02
N ARG A 106 -12.67 13.78 -10.98
CA ARG A 106 -13.98 14.37 -10.68
C ARG A 106 -14.47 15.21 -11.85
N ASP A 107 -13.65 16.13 -12.34
CA ASP A 107 -14.02 17.03 -13.43
C ASP A 107 -14.31 16.24 -14.72
N GLY A 108 -13.48 15.24 -15.05
CA GLY A 108 -13.72 14.33 -16.17
C GLY A 108 -15.00 13.51 -16.03
N SER A 109 -15.32 13.05 -14.82
CA SER A 109 -16.57 12.33 -14.54
C SER A 109 -17.81 13.21 -14.67
N GLN A 110 -17.71 14.49 -14.30
CA GLN A 110 -18.78 15.46 -14.47
C GLN A 110 -19.03 15.75 -15.96
N GLN A 111 -17.97 15.87 -16.75
CA GLN A 111 -18.07 15.98 -18.21
C GLN A 111 -18.75 14.75 -18.82
N LEU A 112 -18.37 13.54 -18.39
CA LEU A 112 -19.01 12.30 -18.81
C LEU A 112 -20.50 12.26 -18.44
N ALA A 113 -20.86 12.67 -17.22
CA ALA A 113 -22.25 12.73 -16.77
C ALA A 113 -23.10 13.71 -17.59
N ASN A 114 -22.53 14.87 -17.92
CA ASN A 114 -23.17 15.86 -18.78
C ASN A 114 -23.35 15.32 -20.20
N GLY A 115 -22.29 14.77 -20.81
CA GLY A 115 -22.34 14.19 -22.15
C GLY A 115 -23.30 13.00 -22.27
N MET A 116 -23.40 12.17 -21.22
CA MET A 116 -24.41 11.11 -21.18
C MET A 116 -25.84 11.65 -21.08
N THR A 117 -26.05 12.76 -20.36
CA THR A 117 -27.37 13.42 -20.31
C THR A 117 -27.75 13.99 -21.67
N GLU A 118 -26.80 14.59 -22.39
CA GLU A 118 -27.01 15.04 -23.78
C GLU A 118 -27.30 13.87 -24.72
N LEU A 119 -26.54 12.77 -24.61
CA LEU A 119 -26.79 11.56 -25.39
C LEU A 119 -28.18 10.99 -25.12
N GLN A 120 -28.59 10.90 -23.85
CA GLN A 120 -29.93 10.45 -23.48
C GLN A 120 -31.03 11.34 -24.10
N ALA A 121 -30.85 12.66 -24.09
CA ALA A 121 -31.78 13.59 -24.72
C ALA A 121 -31.83 13.41 -26.25
N GLY A 122 -30.67 13.25 -26.89
CA GLY A 122 -30.58 12.98 -28.33
C GLY A 122 -31.21 11.63 -28.71
N THR A 123 -31.02 10.59 -27.91
CA THR A 123 -31.67 9.29 -28.06
C THR A 123 -33.19 9.41 -27.97
N ALA A 124 -33.71 10.20 -27.02
CA ALA A 124 -35.16 10.44 -26.92
C ALA A 124 -35.71 11.12 -28.18
N GLN A 125 -35.02 12.15 -28.68
CA GLN A 125 -35.39 12.81 -29.95
C GLN A 125 -35.34 11.86 -31.15
N LEU A 126 -34.33 10.99 -31.21
CA LEU A 126 -34.23 9.96 -32.24
C LEU A 126 -35.36 8.94 -32.13
N GLY A 127 -35.75 8.56 -30.90
CA GLY A 127 -36.89 7.70 -30.62
C GLY A 127 -38.22 8.30 -31.08
N ASP A 128 -38.44 9.59 -30.83
CA ASP A 128 -39.62 10.31 -31.34
C ASP A 128 -39.66 10.33 -32.87
N GLY A 129 -38.51 10.57 -33.51
CA GLY A 129 -38.39 10.54 -34.97
C GLY A 129 -38.64 9.13 -35.55
N ALA A 130 -38.05 8.11 -34.94
CA ALA A 130 -38.23 6.72 -35.35
C ALA A 130 -39.69 6.27 -35.19
N THR A 131 -40.36 6.69 -34.13
CA THR A 131 -41.80 6.43 -33.92
C THR A 131 -42.64 7.05 -35.03
N LYS A 132 -42.40 8.31 -35.39
CA LYS A 132 -43.10 8.96 -36.51
C LYS A 132 -42.88 8.24 -37.84
N VAL A 133 -41.66 7.75 -38.09
CA VAL A 133 -41.36 6.96 -39.29
C VAL A 133 -42.11 5.63 -39.25
N ALA A 134 -42.08 4.91 -38.13
CA ALA A 134 -42.79 3.65 -37.97
C ALA A 134 -44.30 3.80 -38.17
N ASP A 135 -44.91 4.85 -37.58
CA ASP A 135 -46.33 5.16 -37.75
C ASP A 135 -46.67 5.47 -39.22
N GLY A 136 -45.80 6.21 -39.91
CA GLY A 136 -45.96 6.52 -41.33
C GLY A 136 -45.85 5.28 -42.23
N VAL A 137 -44.90 4.39 -41.95
CA VAL A 137 -44.76 3.10 -42.63
C VAL A 137 -45.99 2.23 -42.37
N GLU A 138 -46.45 2.12 -41.12
CA GLU A 138 -47.64 1.36 -40.76
C GLU A 138 -48.88 1.87 -41.51
N ALA A 139 -49.07 3.19 -41.57
CA ALA A 139 -50.16 3.80 -42.34
C ALA A 139 -50.08 3.49 -43.84
N ALA A 140 -48.89 3.57 -44.45
CA ALA A 140 -48.69 3.26 -45.86
C ALA A 140 -48.97 1.77 -46.16
N VAL A 141 -48.48 0.86 -45.32
CA VAL A 141 -48.73 -0.59 -45.45
C VAL A 141 -50.21 -0.89 -45.30
N ASN A 142 -50.90 -0.28 -44.33
CA ASN A 142 -52.34 -0.49 -44.14
C ASN A 142 -53.17 0.01 -45.33
N GLN A 143 -52.81 1.15 -45.94
CA GLN A 143 -53.44 1.61 -47.18
C GLN A 143 -53.24 0.62 -48.32
N MET A 144 -52.03 0.08 -48.44
CA MET A 144 -51.68 -0.86 -49.49
C MET A 144 -52.43 -2.20 -49.35
N VAL A 145 -52.57 -2.71 -48.12
CA VAL A 145 -53.44 -3.87 -47.81
C VAL A 145 -54.90 -3.56 -48.15
N GLY A 146 -55.37 -2.35 -47.86
CA GLY A 146 -56.71 -1.89 -48.24
C GLY A 146 -56.94 -1.86 -49.75
N LEU A 147 -55.96 -1.41 -50.53
CA LEU A 147 -56.00 -1.46 -52.00
C LEU A 147 -56.05 -2.90 -52.53
N GLU A 148 -55.25 -3.81 -51.97
CA GLU A 148 -55.27 -5.24 -52.33
C GLU A 148 -56.62 -5.88 -52.03
N ALA A 149 -57.24 -5.54 -50.89
CA ALA A 149 -58.57 -6.01 -50.54
C ALA A 149 -59.64 -5.49 -51.51
N ALA A 150 -59.60 -4.19 -51.84
CA ALA A 150 -60.50 -3.58 -52.83
C ALA A 150 -60.30 -4.19 -54.23
N ARG A 151 -59.06 -4.44 -54.63
CA ARG A 151 -58.71 -5.16 -55.87
C ARG A 151 -59.34 -6.55 -55.88
N GLY A 152 -59.23 -7.31 -54.78
CA GLY A 152 -59.85 -8.63 -54.66
C GLY A 152 -61.37 -8.59 -54.83
N GLN A 153 -62.05 -7.62 -54.22
CA GLN A 153 -63.50 -7.43 -54.40
C GLN A 153 -63.87 -7.09 -55.84
N ILE A 154 -63.06 -6.25 -56.51
CA ILE A 154 -63.26 -5.93 -57.93
C ILE A 154 -63.10 -7.19 -58.79
N LEU A 155 -62.10 -8.02 -58.54
CA LEU A 155 -61.91 -9.29 -59.27
C LEU A 155 -63.12 -10.22 -59.10
N THR A 156 -63.59 -10.43 -57.88
CA THR A 156 -64.80 -11.24 -57.64
C THR A 156 -66.03 -10.67 -58.35
N ALA A 157 -66.23 -9.35 -58.31
CA ALA A 157 -67.34 -8.71 -59.01
C ALA A 157 -67.25 -8.85 -60.54
N ILE A 158 -66.03 -8.84 -61.10
CA ILE A 158 -65.80 -9.10 -62.52
C ILE A 158 -66.10 -10.58 -62.84
N GLU A 159 -65.66 -11.52 -62.01
CA GLU A 159 -65.91 -12.96 -62.17
C GLU A 159 -67.42 -13.28 -62.12
N ASP A 160 -68.15 -12.70 -61.17
CA ASP A 160 -69.61 -12.83 -61.07
C ASP A 160 -70.29 -12.27 -62.34
N ALA A 161 -69.88 -11.08 -62.81
CA ALA A 161 -70.41 -10.49 -64.04
C ALA A 161 -70.08 -11.33 -65.28
N GLN A 162 -68.90 -11.96 -65.35
CA GLN A 162 -68.54 -12.88 -66.41
C GLN A 162 -69.43 -14.13 -66.41
N ALA A 163 -69.70 -14.70 -65.22
CA ALA A 163 -70.59 -15.85 -65.06
C ALA A 163 -72.04 -15.53 -65.48
N ASP A 164 -72.53 -14.33 -65.17
CA ASP A 164 -73.85 -13.87 -65.61
C ASP A 164 -73.95 -13.73 -67.14
N VAL A 165 -72.90 -13.17 -67.77
CA VAL A 165 -72.85 -13.00 -69.24
C VAL A 165 -72.75 -14.35 -69.97
N GLU A 166 -72.05 -15.33 -69.39
CA GLU A 166 -71.91 -16.69 -69.96
C GLU A 166 -73.25 -17.41 -70.13
N ASN A 167 -74.22 -17.12 -69.26
CA ASN A 167 -75.57 -17.70 -69.31
C ASN A 167 -76.56 -16.91 -70.19
N SER A 168 -76.13 -15.82 -70.84
CA SER A 168 -76.99 -14.96 -71.66
C SER A 168 -77.12 -15.44 -73.11
N VAL A 169 -78.32 -15.29 -73.68
CA VAL A 169 -78.65 -15.66 -75.08
C VAL A 169 -78.44 -14.47 -76.05
N ASP A 170 -78.00 -13.30 -75.56
CA ASP A 170 -77.81 -12.09 -76.37
C ASP A 170 -76.57 -12.20 -77.28
N PRO A 171 -76.67 -11.94 -78.60
CA PRO A 171 -75.53 -11.89 -79.52
C PRO A 171 -74.39 -10.93 -79.11
N ARG A 172 -74.67 -9.90 -78.30
CA ARG A 172 -73.68 -8.93 -77.79
C ARG A 172 -72.89 -9.44 -76.58
N ALA A 173 -73.31 -10.57 -75.98
CA ALA A 173 -72.65 -11.15 -74.79
C ALA A 173 -71.19 -11.53 -75.06
N ALA A 174 -70.86 -11.97 -76.27
CA ALA A 174 -69.49 -12.35 -76.65
C ALA A 174 -68.50 -11.18 -76.57
N GLU A 175 -68.90 -9.98 -77.03
CA GLU A 175 -68.05 -8.79 -76.97
C GLU A 175 -67.87 -8.30 -75.52
N MET A 176 -68.92 -8.36 -74.70
CA MET A 176 -68.85 -8.00 -73.28
C MET A 176 -67.95 -8.96 -72.50
N LYS A 177 -68.02 -10.26 -72.78
CA LYS A 177 -67.16 -11.28 -72.16
C LYS A 177 -65.69 -10.99 -72.42
N GLN A 178 -65.34 -10.67 -73.65
CA GLN A 178 -63.96 -10.33 -74.00
C GLN A 178 -63.48 -9.08 -73.26
N ARG A 179 -64.29 -8.02 -73.17
CA ARG A 179 -63.95 -6.81 -72.42
C ARG A 179 -63.78 -7.05 -70.92
N LEU A 180 -64.63 -7.88 -70.31
CA LEU A 180 -64.51 -8.25 -68.91
C LEU A 180 -63.27 -9.11 -68.65
N ALA A 181 -62.92 -10.01 -69.57
CA ALA A 181 -61.69 -10.81 -69.49
C ALA A 181 -60.43 -9.95 -69.57
N GLU A 182 -60.37 -9.01 -70.52
CA GLU A 182 -59.26 -8.06 -70.61
C GLU A 182 -59.17 -7.15 -69.36
N PHE A 183 -60.32 -6.78 -68.77
CA PHE A 183 -60.34 -5.99 -67.55
C PHE A 183 -59.91 -6.81 -66.33
N HIS A 184 -60.34 -8.06 -66.21
CA HIS A 184 -59.91 -9.01 -65.17
C HIS A 184 -58.39 -9.16 -65.19
N GLU A 185 -57.77 -9.43 -66.35
CA GLU A 185 -56.32 -9.60 -66.48
C GLU A 185 -55.56 -8.33 -66.08
N ARG A 186 -56.07 -7.14 -66.42
CA ARG A 186 -55.44 -5.86 -66.01
C ARG A 186 -55.51 -5.62 -64.51
N VAL A 187 -56.66 -5.92 -63.89
CA VAL A 187 -56.81 -5.82 -62.44
C VAL A 187 -55.95 -6.88 -61.77
N GLU A 188 -55.87 -8.09 -62.35
CA GLU A 188 -55.05 -9.17 -61.84
C GLU A 188 -53.56 -8.82 -61.88
N ALA A 189 -53.07 -8.27 -62.99
CA ALA A 189 -51.70 -7.83 -63.15
C ALA A 189 -51.28 -6.68 -62.20
N ALA A 190 -52.25 -5.95 -61.62
CA ALA A 190 -52.00 -4.91 -60.63
C ALA A 190 -51.77 -5.44 -59.20
N ALA A 191 -51.77 -6.77 -59.00
CA ALA A 191 -51.45 -7.35 -57.69
C ALA A 191 -50.03 -7.01 -57.27
N LEU A 192 -49.88 -6.75 -55.98
CA LEU A 192 -48.56 -6.80 -55.36
C LEU A 192 -48.06 -8.25 -55.32
N ASP A 193 -46.84 -8.46 -55.79
CA ASP A 193 -46.17 -9.73 -55.66
C ASP A 193 -45.89 -10.05 -54.19
N GLU A 194 -45.75 -11.34 -53.89
CA GLU A 194 -45.55 -11.84 -52.53
C GLU A 194 -44.23 -11.34 -51.91
N GLY A 195 -43.21 -11.08 -52.74
CA GLY A 195 -41.93 -10.50 -52.31
C GLY A 195 -42.09 -9.06 -51.83
N THR A 196 -42.79 -8.22 -52.60
CA THR A 196 -43.08 -6.84 -52.19
C THR A 196 -43.90 -6.80 -50.89
N LYS A 197 -44.89 -7.70 -50.75
CA LYS A 197 -45.68 -7.81 -49.50
C LYS A 197 -44.79 -8.14 -48.30
N ALA A 198 -43.91 -9.14 -48.44
CA ALA A 198 -42.97 -9.52 -47.38
C ALA A 198 -42.01 -8.37 -47.01
N GLN A 199 -41.50 -7.64 -48.01
CA GLN A 199 -40.63 -6.48 -47.77
C GLN A 199 -41.34 -5.35 -47.02
N LEU A 200 -42.61 -5.10 -47.31
CA LEU A 200 -43.41 -4.09 -46.62
C LEU A 200 -43.68 -4.47 -45.17
N GLU A 201 -43.97 -5.75 -44.90
CA GLU A 201 -44.12 -6.25 -43.54
C GLU A 201 -42.81 -6.20 -42.75
N GLU A 202 -41.70 -6.57 -43.37
CA GLU A 202 -40.36 -6.46 -42.78
C GLU A 202 -40.03 -5.00 -42.48
N LEU A 203 -40.32 -4.08 -43.39
CA LEU A 203 -40.11 -2.64 -43.18
C LEU A 203 -40.98 -2.11 -42.03
N ARG A 204 -42.25 -2.50 -41.95
CA ARG A 204 -43.15 -2.14 -40.85
C ARG A 204 -42.62 -2.66 -39.52
N ASN A 205 -42.25 -3.94 -39.45
CA ASN A 205 -41.79 -4.56 -38.22
C ASN A 205 -40.43 -4.00 -37.79
N GLY A 206 -39.50 -3.82 -38.74
CA GLY A 206 -38.17 -3.26 -38.48
C GLY A 206 -38.20 -1.81 -38.04
N SER A 207 -39.02 -0.96 -38.69
CA SER A 207 -39.20 0.44 -38.26
C SER A 207 -39.80 0.53 -36.86
N ARG A 208 -40.78 -0.34 -36.54
CA ARG A 208 -41.38 -0.41 -35.21
C ARG A 208 -40.41 -0.91 -34.15
N GLU A 209 -39.59 -1.91 -34.46
CA GLU A 209 -38.56 -2.41 -33.53
C GLU A 209 -37.52 -1.33 -33.22
N VAL A 210 -37.03 -0.60 -34.24
CA VAL A 210 -36.09 0.52 -34.02
C VAL A 210 -36.73 1.62 -33.16
N ALA A 211 -37.98 1.98 -33.43
CA ALA A 211 -38.71 2.96 -32.62
C ALA A 211 -38.80 2.50 -31.15
N ASN A 212 -39.15 1.23 -30.92
CA ASN A 212 -39.27 0.68 -29.59
C ASN A 212 -37.91 0.64 -28.85
N GLN A 213 -36.84 0.18 -29.51
CA GLN A 213 -35.49 0.15 -28.94
C GLN A 213 -34.99 1.52 -28.47
N LEU A 214 -35.41 2.59 -29.15
CA LEU A 214 -35.00 3.96 -28.87
C LEU A 214 -35.90 4.69 -27.86
N ALA A 215 -37.21 4.45 -27.91
CA ALA A 215 -38.20 5.28 -27.20
C ALA A 215 -38.89 4.57 -26.02
N VAL A 216 -38.90 3.24 -25.99
CA VAL A 216 -39.75 2.49 -25.06
C VAL A 216 -38.92 1.91 -23.90
N PRO A 217 -39.29 2.21 -22.64
CA PRO A 217 -38.67 1.57 -21.48
C PRO A 217 -38.84 0.05 -21.48
N GLY A 218 -37.81 -0.69 -21.06
CA GLY A 218 -37.77 -2.15 -21.10
C GLY A 218 -37.04 -2.72 -22.32
N TYR A 219 -36.73 -1.87 -23.30
CA TYR A 219 -35.88 -2.25 -24.43
C TYR A 219 -34.40 -1.99 -24.12
N GLY A 220 -33.55 -2.90 -24.61
CA GLY A 220 -32.14 -2.97 -24.20
C GLY A 220 -31.33 -1.71 -24.52
N TYR A 221 -31.55 -1.09 -25.68
CA TYR A 221 -30.83 0.13 -26.05
C TYR A 221 -31.25 1.32 -25.18
N HIS A 222 -32.55 1.61 -25.09
CA HIS A 222 -33.10 2.66 -24.24
C HIS A 222 -32.63 2.52 -22.79
N ASP A 223 -32.84 1.35 -22.19
CA ASP A 223 -32.48 1.11 -20.79
C ASP A 223 -30.96 1.15 -20.57
N GLY A 224 -30.17 0.72 -21.55
CA GLY A 224 -28.72 0.83 -21.55
C GLY A 224 -28.24 2.29 -21.46
N ILE A 225 -28.82 3.19 -22.25
CA ILE A 225 -28.49 4.62 -22.23
C ILE A 225 -28.87 5.26 -20.89
N TYR A 226 -30.06 4.97 -20.37
CA TYR A 226 -30.49 5.50 -19.06
C TYR A 226 -29.64 4.96 -17.91
N SER A 227 -29.31 3.66 -17.93
CA SER A 227 -28.45 3.04 -16.93
C SER A 227 -27.04 3.62 -16.97
N ALA A 228 -26.46 3.78 -18.16
CA ALA A 228 -25.15 4.41 -18.32
C ALA A 228 -25.14 5.87 -17.86
N THR A 229 -26.22 6.62 -18.14
CA THR A 229 -26.36 8.02 -17.70
C THR A 229 -26.52 8.13 -16.19
N LYS A 230 -27.22 7.19 -15.56
CA LYS A 230 -27.30 7.11 -14.11
C LYS A 230 -25.93 6.77 -13.51
N GLY A 231 -25.28 5.74 -14.04
CA GLY A 231 -23.96 5.30 -13.57
C GLY A 231 -22.89 6.39 -13.66
N SER A 232 -22.92 7.23 -14.70
CA SER A 232 -22.00 8.36 -14.82
C SER A 232 -22.29 9.47 -13.80
N LYS A 233 -23.57 9.75 -13.49
CA LYS A 233 -23.96 10.68 -12.42
C LYS A 233 -23.55 10.17 -11.04
N ASP A 234 -23.76 8.88 -10.78
CA ASP A 234 -23.37 8.23 -9.52
C ASP A 234 -21.84 8.28 -9.35
N LEU A 235 -21.09 8.01 -10.42
CA LEU A 235 -19.63 8.15 -10.42
C LEU A 235 -19.19 9.60 -10.14
N ALA A 236 -19.80 10.59 -10.79
CA ALA A 236 -19.49 11.99 -10.57
C ALA A 236 -19.76 12.43 -9.12
N SER A 237 -20.89 11.99 -8.56
CA SER A 237 -21.21 12.24 -7.15
C SER A 237 -20.19 11.59 -6.21
N GLY A 238 -19.83 10.32 -6.45
CA GLY A 238 -18.84 9.62 -5.63
C GLY A 238 -17.45 10.23 -5.70
N LEU A 239 -17.03 10.71 -6.87
CA LEU A 239 -15.74 11.41 -7.02
C LEU A 239 -15.76 12.80 -6.37
N ASN A 240 -16.91 13.46 -6.32
CA ASN A 240 -17.05 14.72 -5.59
C ASN A 240 -16.92 14.51 -4.07
N GLU A 241 -17.48 13.43 -3.53
CA GLU A 241 -17.31 13.07 -2.12
C GLU A 241 -15.86 12.67 -1.81
N LEU A 242 -15.23 11.86 -2.68
CA LEU A 242 -13.83 11.50 -2.55
C LEU A 242 -12.91 12.73 -2.59
N SER A 243 -13.17 13.67 -3.51
CA SER A 243 -12.47 14.94 -3.63
C SER A 243 -12.50 15.72 -2.31
N GLY A 244 -13.68 15.86 -1.69
CA GLY A 244 -13.80 16.49 -0.37
C GLY A 244 -13.00 15.78 0.73
N GLY A 245 -13.02 14.45 0.77
CA GLY A 245 -12.23 13.68 1.73
C GLY A 245 -10.71 13.80 1.51
N VAL A 246 -10.26 13.92 0.26
CA VAL A 246 -8.84 14.13 -0.06
C VAL A 246 -8.38 15.54 0.28
N ASP A 247 -9.23 16.56 0.12
CA ASP A 247 -8.93 17.92 0.55
C ASP A 247 -8.76 18.01 2.07
N GLU A 248 -9.61 17.32 2.83
CA GLU A 248 -9.48 17.22 4.30
C GLU A 248 -8.19 16.48 4.70
N ALA A 249 -7.88 15.36 4.04
CA ALA A 249 -6.65 14.63 4.28
C ALA A 249 -5.39 15.46 3.96
N THR A 250 -5.40 16.21 2.86
CA THR A 250 -4.30 17.11 2.47
C THR A 250 -4.11 18.22 3.48
N SER A 251 -5.21 18.81 3.96
CA SER A 251 -5.19 19.81 5.04
C SER A 251 -4.60 19.23 6.34
N GLY A 252 -4.93 17.98 6.67
CA GLY A 252 -4.33 17.28 7.82
C GLY A 252 -2.83 17.05 7.66
N VAL A 253 -2.36 16.77 6.44
CA VAL A 253 -0.93 16.65 6.14
C VAL A 253 -0.21 18.00 6.24
N ASP A 254 -0.85 19.10 5.84
CA ASP A 254 -0.31 20.45 6.04
C ASP A 254 -0.12 20.79 7.53
N GLN A 255 -1.10 20.45 8.38
CA GLN A 255 -0.97 20.61 9.83
C GLN A 255 0.15 19.75 10.42
N LEU A 256 0.33 18.54 9.91
CA LEU A 256 1.42 17.65 10.31
C LEU A 256 2.80 18.24 9.92
N ASP A 257 2.94 18.76 8.70
CA ASP A 257 4.14 19.44 8.21
C ASP A 257 4.52 20.63 9.11
N GLU A 258 3.55 21.48 9.46
CA GLU A 258 3.76 22.59 10.39
C GLU A 258 4.19 22.13 11.79
N GLY A 259 3.52 21.10 12.32
CA GLY A 259 3.84 20.52 13.62
C GLY A 259 5.26 19.95 13.68
N VAL A 260 5.66 19.23 12.63
CA VAL A 260 7.00 18.63 12.50
C VAL A 260 8.07 19.72 12.36
N LYS A 261 7.84 20.77 11.57
CA LYS A 261 8.75 21.93 11.47
C LYS A 261 8.96 22.63 12.80
N LYS A 262 7.91 22.75 13.62
CA LYS A 262 8.00 23.30 14.98
C LYS A 262 8.85 22.42 15.89
N ILE A 263 8.69 21.09 15.83
CA ILE A 263 9.51 20.15 16.59
C ILE A 263 10.97 20.23 16.17
N ASP A 264 11.26 20.31 14.87
CA ASP A 264 12.62 20.47 14.36
C ASP A 264 13.27 21.76 14.89
N SER A 265 12.55 22.89 14.85
CA SER A 265 13.02 24.15 15.44
C SER A 265 13.35 24.02 16.93
N MET A 266 12.49 23.35 17.71
CA MET A 266 12.75 23.11 19.14
C MET A 266 13.97 22.21 19.36
N ALA A 267 14.18 21.20 18.52
CA ALA A 267 15.35 20.33 18.58
C ALA A 267 16.64 21.11 18.26
N GLN A 268 16.61 22.01 17.27
CA GLN A 268 17.72 22.90 16.95
C GLN A 268 18.05 23.84 18.11
N ASP A 269 17.04 24.46 18.73
CA ASP A 269 17.22 25.35 19.88
C ASP A 269 17.80 24.61 21.10
N THR A 270 17.30 23.41 21.37
CA THR A 270 17.78 22.55 22.46
C THR A 270 19.25 22.18 22.24
N SER A 271 19.63 21.83 21.01
CA SER A 271 21.02 21.55 20.63
C SER A 271 21.92 22.77 20.83
N ALA A 272 21.44 23.96 20.45
CA ALA A 272 22.19 25.20 20.61
C ALA A 272 22.45 25.51 22.10
N LYS A 273 21.42 25.37 22.94
CA LYS A 273 21.49 25.57 24.40
C LYS A 273 22.44 24.57 25.08
N LEU A 274 22.37 23.28 24.71
CA LEU A 274 23.27 22.26 25.24
C LEU A 274 24.72 22.50 24.83
N THR A 275 24.96 22.91 23.58
CA THR A 275 26.30 23.28 23.11
C THR A 275 26.84 24.52 23.83
N ALA A 276 25.98 25.47 24.21
CA ALA A 276 26.36 26.62 25.02
C ALA A 276 26.68 26.22 26.46
N ALA A 277 25.87 25.35 27.07
CA ALA A 277 26.11 24.80 28.40
C ALA A 277 27.44 24.01 28.48
N GLN A 278 27.74 23.21 27.44
CA GLN A 278 29.00 22.49 27.35
C GLN A 278 30.23 23.43 27.28
N ARG A 279 30.11 24.58 26.59
CA ARG A 279 31.17 25.60 26.51
C ARG A 279 31.36 26.39 27.81
N ALA A 280 30.33 26.49 28.65
CA ALA A 280 30.38 27.19 29.92
C ALA A 280 31.03 26.36 31.05
N LEU A 281 31.24 25.06 30.85
CA LEU A 281 31.95 24.21 31.81
C LEU A 281 33.47 24.48 31.74
N PRO A 282 34.16 24.72 32.86
CA PRO A 282 35.60 24.97 32.89
C PRO A 282 36.40 23.76 32.36
N ALA A 283 37.39 24.01 31.51
CA ALA A 283 38.26 22.96 30.97
C ALA A 283 39.22 22.45 32.06
N ILE A 284 39.32 21.13 32.23
CA ILE A 284 40.39 20.52 33.04
C ILE A 284 41.53 20.20 32.06
N SER A 285 42.69 20.81 32.28
CA SER A 285 43.91 20.52 31.51
C SER A 285 44.36 19.08 31.76
N PRO A 286 44.78 18.32 30.73
CA PRO A 286 45.32 16.97 30.93
C PRO A 286 46.61 17.01 31.78
N GLY A 287 46.70 16.19 32.82
CA GLY A 287 47.94 15.95 33.58
C GLY A 287 47.94 16.19 35.09
N THR A 288 46.81 16.50 35.73
CA THR A 288 46.74 16.63 37.21
C THR A 288 46.26 15.35 37.91
N GLN A 289 46.72 15.13 39.14
CA GLN A 289 46.44 13.97 40.01
C GLN A 289 44.94 13.70 40.24
N GLU A 290 44.08 14.69 40.01
CA GLU A 290 42.60 14.57 40.10
C GLU A 290 41.99 13.71 38.98
N ALA A 291 42.73 13.44 37.89
CA ALA A 291 42.28 12.59 36.78
C ALA A 291 42.49 11.08 37.04
N GLU A 292 43.41 10.70 37.93
CA GLU A 292 43.67 9.29 38.28
C GLU A 292 42.74 8.78 39.40
N GLU A 293 42.34 9.62 40.35
CA GLU A 293 41.36 9.25 41.40
C GLU A 293 39.92 9.10 40.87
N ALA A 294 39.61 9.67 39.69
CA ALA A 294 38.26 9.66 39.10
C ALA A 294 37.93 8.39 38.29
N GLY A 295 38.82 7.38 38.25
CA GLY A 295 38.55 6.07 37.67
C GLY A 295 37.93 6.13 36.27
N VAL A 296 38.63 6.72 35.29
CA VAL A 296 38.17 6.73 33.89
C VAL A 296 38.31 5.32 33.31
N SER A 297 37.35 4.47 33.67
CA SER A 297 37.17 3.14 33.09
C SER A 297 36.75 3.28 31.63
N GLN A 298 37.44 2.54 30.75
CA GLN A 298 37.08 2.39 29.35
C GLN A 298 35.59 2.05 29.24
N SER A 299 34.80 2.89 28.57
CA SER A 299 33.35 2.69 28.51
C SER A 299 32.75 3.26 27.23
N LEU A 300 31.76 2.52 26.72
CA LEU A 300 30.85 2.97 25.68
C LEU A 300 29.52 3.25 26.36
N ALA A 301 29.04 4.50 26.27
CA ALA A 301 27.75 4.83 26.87
C ALA A 301 26.66 3.91 26.28
N PRO A 302 25.77 3.33 27.10
CA PRO A 302 24.73 2.39 26.66
C PRO A 302 23.89 2.89 25.49
N LEU A 303 23.66 4.21 25.48
CA LEU A 303 22.92 4.88 24.43
C LEU A 303 23.66 4.86 23.07
N TYR A 304 24.99 4.94 23.04
CA TYR A 304 25.75 4.84 21.79
C TYR A 304 25.68 3.44 21.19
N ALA A 305 25.76 2.40 22.01
CA ALA A 305 25.55 1.02 21.55
C ALA A 305 24.17 0.86 20.89
N PHE A 306 23.13 1.46 21.50
CA PHE A 306 21.77 1.46 20.96
C PHE A 306 21.67 2.18 19.61
N PHE A 307 22.22 3.39 19.51
CA PHE A 307 22.12 4.16 18.27
C PHE A 307 22.92 3.56 17.12
N ILE A 308 24.07 2.95 17.42
CA ILE A 308 24.86 2.23 16.43
C ILE A 308 24.07 1.02 15.92
N ALA A 309 23.49 0.21 16.82
CA ALA A 309 22.64 -0.92 16.46
C ALA A 309 21.42 -0.48 15.62
N ALA A 310 20.70 0.55 16.07
CA ALA A 310 19.51 1.06 15.39
C ALA A 310 19.82 1.61 14.00
N GLY A 311 20.89 2.40 13.86
CA GLY A 311 21.32 2.96 12.58
C GLY A 311 21.71 1.88 11.58
N ILE A 312 22.44 0.84 12.03
CA ILE A 312 22.82 -0.30 11.19
C ILE A 312 21.59 -1.07 10.73
N MET A 313 20.65 -1.37 11.64
CA MET A 313 19.46 -2.13 11.29
C MET A 313 18.54 -1.34 10.34
N LEU A 314 18.37 -0.03 10.53
CA LEU A 314 17.59 0.83 9.62
C LEU A 314 18.23 0.93 8.22
N ALA A 315 19.56 1.10 8.16
CA ALA A 315 20.29 1.14 6.90
C ALA A 315 20.19 -0.20 6.15
N ALA A 316 20.26 -1.32 6.87
CA ALA A 316 20.12 -2.64 6.29
C ALA A 316 18.69 -2.92 5.77
N ALA A 317 17.66 -2.50 6.52
CA ALA A 317 16.26 -2.73 6.14
C ALA A 317 15.86 -2.05 4.82
N THR A 318 16.48 -0.92 4.49
CA THR A 318 16.16 -0.14 3.29
C THR A 318 17.03 -0.51 2.09
N ARG A 319 18.24 -1.00 2.32
CA ARG A 319 19.26 -1.19 1.26
C ARG A 319 19.46 -2.65 0.85
N VAL A 320 19.10 -3.60 1.70
CA VAL A 320 19.31 -5.04 1.43
C VAL A 320 18.05 -5.65 0.82
N ARG A 321 18.14 -6.04 -0.46
CA ARG A 321 17.05 -6.69 -1.20
C ARG A 321 17.28 -8.18 -1.43
N ASP A 322 18.53 -8.56 -1.69
CA ASP A 322 18.97 -9.95 -1.92
C ASP A 322 20.31 -10.25 -1.22
N TRP A 323 20.47 -11.47 -0.70
CA TRP A 323 21.67 -11.89 0.05
C TRP A 323 22.99 -11.75 -0.72
N ARG A 324 23.00 -12.14 -2.00
CA ARG A 324 24.21 -12.10 -2.85
C ARG A 324 24.58 -10.68 -3.26
N GLY A 325 23.59 -9.86 -3.61
CA GLY A 325 23.80 -8.47 -4.02
C GLY A 325 24.14 -7.54 -2.87
N SER A 326 23.83 -7.92 -1.62
CA SER A 326 23.94 -7.03 -0.46
C SER A 326 25.07 -7.39 0.51
N ALA A 327 25.85 -8.43 0.21
CA ALA A 327 26.97 -8.86 1.07
C ALA A 327 27.99 -7.73 1.30
N VAL A 328 28.29 -6.93 0.26
CA VAL A 328 29.19 -5.77 0.35
C VAL A 328 28.60 -4.68 1.23
N ALA A 329 27.29 -4.40 1.12
CA ALA A 329 26.62 -3.40 1.93
C ALA A 329 26.56 -3.81 3.41
N ILE A 330 26.29 -5.09 3.70
CA ILE A 330 26.31 -5.65 5.05
C ILE A 330 27.72 -5.58 5.65
N ALA A 331 28.75 -5.93 4.89
CA ALA A 331 30.14 -5.81 5.33
C ALA A 331 30.53 -4.35 5.61
N ALA A 332 30.12 -3.41 4.75
CA ALA A 332 30.35 -1.98 4.93
C ALA A 332 29.67 -1.43 6.20
N LEU A 333 28.46 -1.88 6.52
CA LEU A 333 27.77 -1.51 7.76
C LEU A 333 28.47 -2.08 9.01
N GLY A 334 29.07 -3.26 8.91
CA GLY A 334 29.94 -3.81 9.95
C GLY A 334 31.20 -2.97 10.18
N VAL A 335 31.87 -2.55 9.10
CA VAL A 335 33.03 -1.65 9.19
C VAL A 335 32.61 -0.31 9.82
N LEU A 336 31.45 0.23 9.44
CA LEU A 336 30.91 1.44 10.04
C LEU A 336 30.66 1.26 11.56
N ALA A 337 30.15 0.12 11.98
CA ALA A 337 29.97 -0.20 13.40
C ALA A 337 31.30 -0.18 14.17
N ALA A 338 32.34 -0.82 13.64
CA ALA A 338 33.67 -0.86 14.23
C ALA A 338 34.26 0.56 14.39
N VAL A 339 34.12 1.39 13.35
CA VAL A 339 34.59 2.77 13.34
C VAL A 339 33.82 3.62 14.35
N LEU A 340 32.48 3.55 14.35
CA LEU A 340 31.65 4.33 15.26
C LEU A 340 31.91 3.98 16.71
N VAL A 341 32.04 2.69 17.03
CA VAL A 341 32.39 2.23 18.37
C VAL A 341 33.78 2.71 18.76
N GLY A 342 34.78 2.59 17.88
CA GLY A 342 36.14 3.07 18.15
C GLY A 342 36.27 4.59 18.31
N VAL A 343 35.39 5.38 17.67
CA VAL A 343 35.39 6.86 17.77
C VAL A 343 34.57 7.35 18.96
N LEU A 344 33.46 6.70 19.28
CA LEU A 344 32.53 7.12 20.33
C LEU A 344 32.86 6.52 21.71
N GLY A 345 33.61 5.41 21.74
CA GLY A 345 34.06 4.77 22.98
C GLY A 345 35.34 5.41 23.51
N VAL A 346 35.43 5.55 24.84
CA VAL A 346 36.62 6.09 25.50
C VAL A 346 37.61 4.97 25.80
N GLY A 347 38.82 5.05 25.25
CA GLY A 347 39.92 4.13 25.52
C GLY A 347 39.76 2.72 24.93
N MET A 348 38.97 2.54 23.87
CA MET A 348 38.72 1.20 23.32
C MET A 348 39.95 0.52 22.71
N SER A 349 40.07 -0.79 22.92
CA SER A 349 41.09 -1.61 22.27
C SER A 349 40.74 -1.88 20.80
N ALA A 350 41.76 -2.07 19.96
CA ALA A 350 41.55 -2.48 18.56
C ALA A 350 40.78 -3.81 18.45
N GLY A 351 40.96 -4.72 19.43
CA GLY A 351 40.21 -5.97 19.51
C GLY A 351 38.71 -5.76 19.75
N ALA A 352 38.33 -4.85 20.64
CA ALA A 352 36.92 -4.52 20.89
C ALA A 352 36.25 -3.89 19.66
N ALA A 353 36.95 -3.00 18.94
CA ALA A 353 36.44 -2.42 17.70
C ALA A 353 36.20 -3.49 16.61
N LEU A 354 37.07 -4.49 16.48
CA LEU A 354 36.87 -5.59 15.54
C LEU A 354 35.66 -6.45 15.90
N ILE A 355 35.48 -6.78 17.18
CA ILE A 355 34.30 -7.54 17.64
C ILE A 355 33.02 -6.74 17.39
N ALA A 356 33.02 -5.43 17.67
CA ALA A 356 31.90 -4.54 17.36
C ALA A 356 31.56 -4.53 15.87
N GLY A 357 32.57 -4.62 15.00
CA GLY A 357 32.38 -4.79 13.56
C GLY A 357 31.62 -6.06 13.20
N VAL A 358 31.97 -7.19 13.84
CA VAL A 358 31.26 -8.46 13.67
C VAL A 358 29.82 -8.37 14.18
N VAL A 359 29.59 -7.71 15.32
CA VAL A 359 28.24 -7.45 15.83
C VAL A 359 27.43 -6.61 14.84
N GLY A 360 28.06 -5.60 14.23
CA GLY A 360 27.44 -4.77 13.19
C GLY A 360 27.05 -5.56 11.94
N VAL A 361 27.91 -6.48 11.46
CA VAL A 361 27.58 -7.38 10.35
C VAL A 361 26.37 -8.25 10.69
N LEU A 362 26.33 -8.83 11.90
CA LEU A 362 25.22 -9.66 12.35
C LEU A 362 23.93 -8.84 12.50
N ALA A 363 24.01 -7.59 12.99
CA ALA A 363 22.87 -6.70 13.12
C ALA A 363 22.27 -6.35 11.74
N ALA A 364 23.14 -6.03 10.77
CA ALA A 364 22.73 -5.76 9.40
C ALA A 364 22.11 -7.00 8.75
N ALA A 365 22.74 -8.17 8.91
CA ALA A 365 22.23 -9.44 8.38
C ALA A 365 20.87 -9.81 9.00
N LEU A 366 20.69 -9.61 10.31
CA LEU A 366 19.42 -9.85 11.01
C LEU A 366 18.30 -8.96 10.48
N SER A 367 18.55 -7.66 10.35
CA SER A 367 17.55 -6.72 9.83
C SER A 367 17.16 -7.03 8.39
N ALA A 368 18.15 -7.33 7.54
CA ALA A 368 17.96 -7.76 6.18
C ALA A 368 17.11 -9.04 6.08
N ALA A 369 17.47 -10.07 6.87
CA ALA A 369 16.79 -11.36 6.89
C ALA A 369 15.33 -11.23 7.31
N MET A 370 15.06 -10.46 8.38
CA MET A 370 13.71 -10.17 8.86
C MET A 370 12.88 -9.41 7.82
N THR A 371 13.47 -8.41 7.16
CA THR A 371 12.78 -7.63 6.12
C THR A 371 12.42 -8.51 4.92
N MET A 372 13.35 -9.35 4.47
CA MET A 372 13.10 -10.32 3.40
C MET A 372 12.01 -11.33 3.79
N ALA A 373 12.06 -11.87 5.01
CA ALA A 373 11.05 -12.80 5.51
C ALA A 373 9.66 -12.16 5.56
N LEU A 374 9.53 -10.93 6.06
CA LEU A 374 8.26 -10.20 6.10
C LEU A 374 7.71 -9.89 4.70
N MET A 375 8.56 -9.48 3.76
CA MET A 375 8.16 -9.29 2.36
C MET A 375 7.67 -10.61 1.73
N ARG A 376 8.23 -11.75 2.13
CA ARG A 376 7.80 -13.09 1.67
C ARG A 376 6.45 -13.49 2.24
N ILE A 377 6.22 -13.22 3.53
CA ILE A 377 5.02 -13.65 4.27
C ILE A 377 3.82 -12.74 3.93
N LEU A 378 4.03 -11.42 3.89
CA LEU A 378 2.97 -10.41 3.80
C LEU A 378 2.89 -9.74 2.42
N GLY A 379 3.85 -10.03 1.53
CA GLY A 379 3.98 -9.42 0.21
C GLY A 379 4.89 -8.18 0.20
N PRO A 380 5.38 -7.75 -0.98
CA PRO A 380 6.47 -6.77 -1.07
C PRO A 380 6.15 -5.38 -0.50
N ARG A 381 4.91 -4.89 -0.69
CA ARG A 381 4.49 -3.55 -0.24
C ARG A 381 4.21 -3.52 1.26
N ILE A 382 3.39 -4.47 1.74
CA ILE A 382 3.01 -4.55 3.15
C ILE A 382 4.19 -4.98 4.02
N GLY A 383 4.97 -5.98 3.59
CA GLY A 383 6.11 -6.47 4.34
C GLY A 383 7.24 -5.45 4.50
N LEU A 384 7.48 -4.61 3.48
CA LEU A 384 8.45 -3.52 3.58
C LEU A 384 7.95 -2.37 4.49
N GLY A 385 6.67 -2.01 4.38
CA GLY A 385 6.08 -1.03 5.30
C GLY A 385 6.15 -1.51 6.75
N LEU A 386 5.75 -2.76 7.00
CA LEU A 386 5.75 -3.34 8.34
C LEU A 386 7.16 -3.53 8.92
N SER A 387 8.17 -3.87 8.10
CA SER A 387 9.54 -3.97 8.59
C SER A 387 10.11 -2.62 8.99
N PHE A 388 9.82 -1.57 8.22
CA PHE A 388 10.28 -0.20 8.51
C PHE A 388 9.59 0.39 9.74
N PHE A 389 8.25 0.39 9.78
CA PHE A 389 7.49 0.89 10.93
C PHE A 389 7.70 0.03 12.17
N GLY A 390 7.86 -1.29 12.00
CA GLY A 390 8.21 -2.21 13.08
C GLY A 390 9.59 -1.90 13.68
N LEU A 391 10.60 -1.59 12.85
CA LEU A 391 11.91 -1.14 13.35
C LEU A 391 11.83 0.21 14.06
N LEU A 392 11.05 1.17 13.56
CA LEU A 392 10.83 2.44 14.26
C LEU A 392 10.15 2.25 15.63
N ALA A 393 9.14 1.37 15.70
CA ALA A 393 8.52 1.00 16.96
C ALA A 393 9.52 0.34 17.92
N GLN A 394 10.42 -0.52 17.40
CA GLN A 394 11.49 -1.12 18.20
C GLN A 394 12.47 -0.06 18.71
N VAL A 395 12.84 0.93 17.90
CA VAL A 395 13.68 2.05 18.35
C VAL A 395 13.02 2.81 19.49
N GLY A 396 11.71 3.07 19.41
CA GLY A 396 10.98 3.73 20.50
C GLY A 396 11.00 2.93 21.80
N VAL A 397 10.65 1.64 21.73
CA VAL A 397 10.52 0.80 22.93
C VAL A 397 11.87 0.41 23.51
N VAL A 398 12.81 -0.08 22.70
CA VAL A 398 14.16 -0.44 23.18
C VAL A 398 14.89 0.80 23.66
N GLY A 399 14.79 1.93 22.94
CA GLY A 399 15.38 3.19 23.37
C GLY A 399 14.83 3.68 24.71
N TRP A 400 13.52 3.56 24.94
CA TRP A 400 12.89 3.91 26.21
C TRP A 400 13.35 3.00 27.36
N VAL A 401 13.38 1.68 27.13
CA VAL A 401 13.86 0.70 28.14
C VAL A 401 15.33 0.95 28.48
N TRP A 402 16.19 1.18 27.48
CA TRP A 402 17.62 1.45 27.70
C TRP A 402 17.87 2.79 28.40
N ASN A 403 17.07 3.81 28.13
CA ASN A 403 17.13 5.08 28.84
C ASN A 403 16.73 4.93 30.32
N LYS A 404 15.71 4.10 30.61
CA LYS A 404 15.32 3.75 31.97
C LYS A 404 16.39 2.92 32.68
N ALA A 405 16.98 1.93 31.99
CA ALA A 405 18.08 1.10 32.49
C ALA A 405 19.28 1.91 32.99
N ALA A 406 19.56 3.04 32.32
CA ALA A 406 20.69 3.89 32.63
C ALA A 406 20.46 4.79 33.86
N THR A 407 19.23 4.88 34.37
CA THR A 407 18.86 5.81 35.44
C THR A 407 18.28 5.11 36.66
N GLU A 408 17.61 3.97 36.50
CA GLU A 408 16.89 3.26 37.56
C GLU A 408 16.90 1.74 37.31
N SER A 409 16.64 0.93 38.35
CA SER A 409 16.42 -0.52 38.20
C SER A 409 15.10 -0.80 37.47
N ILE A 410 15.12 -1.62 36.43
CA ILE A 410 13.96 -1.89 35.57
C ILE A 410 13.13 -3.06 36.12
N ALA A 411 11.80 -2.98 36.00
CA ALA A 411 10.91 -4.10 36.28
C ALA A 411 11.08 -5.22 35.22
N SER A 412 11.09 -6.48 35.65
CA SER A 412 11.30 -7.67 34.80
C SER A 412 10.37 -7.75 33.58
N GLY A 413 9.15 -7.22 33.67
CA GLY A 413 8.21 -7.15 32.54
C GLY A 413 8.66 -6.23 31.40
N LEU A 414 9.37 -5.14 31.69
CA LEU A 414 9.88 -4.21 30.66
C LEU A 414 11.14 -4.75 29.99
N GLU A 415 11.97 -5.50 30.73
CA GLU A 415 13.10 -6.22 30.15
C GLU A 415 12.64 -7.33 29.20
N ALA A 416 11.60 -8.08 29.58
CA ALA A 416 10.99 -9.08 28.70
C ALA A 416 10.43 -8.45 27.41
N LEU A 417 9.82 -7.26 27.51
CA LEU A 417 9.35 -6.50 26.35
C LEU A 417 10.49 -6.10 25.40
N ALA A 418 11.62 -5.63 25.93
CA ALA A 418 12.80 -5.33 25.14
C ALA A 418 13.43 -6.60 24.53
N ALA A 419 13.47 -7.70 25.27
CA ALA A 419 13.98 -8.99 24.78
C ALA A 419 13.11 -9.57 23.63
N LEU A 420 11.83 -9.22 23.53
CA LEU A 420 11.02 -9.59 22.36
C LEU A 420 11.39 -8.79 21.09
N MET A 421 12.23 -7.75 21.20
CA MET A 421 12.60 -6.89 20.09
C MET A 421 13.96 -7.28 19.52
N PRO A 422 14.05 -7.63 18.22
CA PRO A 422 15.31 -7.94 17.55
C PRO A 422 16.41 -6.89 17.76
N LEU A 423 16.06 -5.61 17.84
CA LEU A 423 17.01 -4.50 18.07
C LEU A 423 17.73 -4.57 19.43
N ASN A 424 17.16 -5.22 20.44
CA ASN A 424 17.75 -5.28 21.78
C ASN A 424 19.05 -6.10 21.81
N TYR A 425 19.14 -7.18 21.05
CA TYR A 425 20.30 -8.07 21.03
C TYR A 425 21.59 -7.45 20.47
N PRO A 426 21.61 -6.80 19.29
CA PRO A 426 22.80 -6.09 18.84
C PRO A 426 23.17 -4.94 19.77
N THR A 427 22.19 -4.32 20.43
CA THR A 427 22.44 -3.28 21.42
C THR A 427 23.16 -3.83 22.67
N LEU A 428 22.69 -4.95 23.22
CA LEU A 428 23.34 -5.68 24.31
C LEU A 428 24.77 -6.09 23.93
N ALA A 429 24.95 -6.68 22.75
CA ALA A 429 26.26 -7.14 22.30
C ALA A 429 27.25 -5.98 22.08
N LEU A 430 26.82 -4.87 21.47
CA LEU A 430 27.68 -3.69 21.30
C LEU A 430 28.02 -3.02 22.63
N SER A 431 27.07 -2.97 23.58
CA SER A 431 27.29 -2.47 24.93
C SER A 431 28.31 -3.32 25.67
N ALA A 432 28.14 -4.64 25.66
CA ALA A 432 29.06 -5.59 26.28
C ALA A 432 30.48 -5.47 25.69
N VAL A 433 30.61 -5.36 24.36
CA VAL A 433 31.90 -5.14 23.68
C VAL A 433 32.52 -3.80 24.07
N GLY A 434 31.73 -2.73 24.08
CA GLY A 434 32.19 -1.38 24.41
C GLY A 434 32.66 -1.22 25.85
N ASN A 435 32.12 -2.03 26.76
CA ASN A 435 32.48 -2.06 28.19
C ASN A 435 33.37 -3.28 28.55
N GLN A 436 33.86 -4.03 27.56
CA GLN A 436 34.69 -5.23 27.73
C GLN A 436 34.10 -6.30 28.66
N VAL A 437 32.77 -6.37 28.73
CA VAL A 437 32.05 -7.41 29.47
C VAL A 437 31.96 -8.66 28.59
N GLY A 438 32.68 -9.71 29.00
CA GLY A 438 32.69 -11.02 28.33
C GLY A 438 31.60 -11.97 28.83
N GLY A 439 31.70 -13.25 28.45
CA GLY A 439 30.81 -14.30 28.96
C GLY A 439 29.37 -14.21 28.44
N ALA A 440 28.38 -14.48 29.30
CA ALA A 440 26.98 -14.58 28.91
C ALA A 440 26.43 -13.27 28.30
N ALA A 441 26.90 -12.10 28.77
CA ALA A 441 26.45 -10.78 28.31
C ALA A 441 26.77 -10.51 26.82
N LEU A 442 27.82 -11.13 26.27
CA LEU A 442 28.17 -11.01 24.86
C LEU A 442 27.66 -12.21 24.04
N TRP A 443 27.85 -13.43 24.52
CA TRP A 443 27.55 -14.62 23.73
C TRP A 443 26.07 -14.94 23.62
N ALA A 444 25.26 -14.65 24.65
CA ALA A 444 23.81 -14.86 24.61
C ALA A 444 23.12 -14.01 23.53
N PRO A 445 23.32 -12.68 23.45
CA PRO A 445 22.69 -11.90 22.39
C PRO A 445 23.16 -12.29 20.99
N LEU A 446 24.44 -12.65 20.81
CA LEU A 446 24.94 -13.14 19.53
C LEU A 446 24.30 -14.46 19.10
N ALA A 447 24.11 -15.40 20.04
CA ALA A 447 23.44 -16.66 19.76
C ALA A 447 21.99 -16.44 19.30
N VAL A 448 21.27 -15.52 19.95
CA VAL A 448 19.89 -15.18 19.55
C VAL A 448 19.86 -14.52 18.16
N MET A 449 20.79 -13.60 17.87
CA MET A 449 20.88 -12.98 16.54
C MET A 449 21.10 -14.02 15.43
N VAL A 450 22.02 -14.97 15.63
CA VAL A 450 22.29 -16.05 14.68
C VAL A 450 21.06 -16.96 14.51
N ALA A 451 20.39 -17.30 15.60
CA ALA A 451 19.17 -18.11 15.56
C ALA A 451 18.04 -17.40 14.79
N LEU A 452 17.87 -16.09 14.98
CA LEU A 452 16.90 -15.27 14.25
C LEU A 452 17.23 -15.18 12.75
N ILE A 453 18.49 -15.00 12.39
CA ILE A 453 18.94 -15.00 10.99
C ILE A 453 18.63 -16.36 10.35
N GLY A 454 18.94 -17.46 11.05
CA GLY A 454 18.64 -18.82 10.59
C GLY A 454 17.13 -19.06 10.42
N ALA A 455 16.33 -18.60 11.39
CA ALA A 455 14.87 -18.68 11.34
C ALA A 455 14.29 -17.91 10.14
N ALA A 456 14.75 -16.69 9.92
CA ALA A 456 14.38 -15.89 8.76
C ALA A 456 14.81 -16.55 7.44
N ALA A 457 16.01 -17.11 7.36
CA ALA A 457 16.46 -17.85 6.17
C ALA A 457 15.63 -19.12 5.90
N ALA A 458 15.23 -19.84 6.95
CA ALA A 458 14.34 -21.00 6.81
C ALA A 458 12.94 -20.59 6.34
N SER A 459 12.42 -19.46 6.82
CA SER A 459 11.12 -18.92 6.40
C SER A 459 11.07 -18.62 4.89
N LEU A 460 12.19 -18.15 4.32
CA LEU A 460 12.34 -17.88 2.88
C LEU A 460 12.29 -19.16 2.04
N LYS A 461 12.69 -20.31 2.60
CA LYS A 461 12.59 -21.62 1.93
C LYS A 461 11.19 -22.22 2.00
N ILE A 462 10.45 -21.94 3.07
CA ILE A 462 9.10 -22.47 3.32
C ILE A 462 8.05 -21.75 2.46
N VAL A 463 8.23 -20.45 2.20
CA VAL A 463 7.31 -19.63 1.41
C VAL A 463 7.97 -19.26 0.07
N PRO A 464 7.67 -19.96 -1.04
CA PRO A 464 8.24 -19.64 -2.36
C PRO A 464 7.69 -18.32 -2.93
N GLU A 465 8.42 -17.77 -3.90
CA GLU A 465 8.10 -16.49 -4.55
C GLU A 465 6.80 -16.62 -5.36
N SER A 466 5.93 -15.62 -5.30
CA SER A 466 4.56 -15.66 -5.84
C SER A 466 4.45 -15.65 -7.38
N GLY A 467 5.38 -16.30 -8.09
CA GLY A 467 5.44 -16.34 -9.55
C GLY A 467 5.89 -17.66 -10.17
N THR A 468 6.25 -18.68 -9.39
CA THR A 468 6.77 -19.96 -9.95
C THR A 468 5.74 -21.08 -10.04
N GLU A 469 4.65 -21.05 -9.27
CA GLU A 469 3.62 -22.11 -9.36
C GLU A 469 2.76 -22.06 -10.63
N ASP A 470 2.62 -20.89 -11.28
CA ASP A 470 1.78 -20.73 -12.48
C ASP A 470 2.50 -21.11 -13.78
N VAL A 471 3.82 -21.23 -13.78
CA VAL A 471 4.60 -21.61 -14.97
C VAL A 471 4.72 -23.13 -15.08
N GLU A 472 4.95 -23.82 -13.96
CA GLU A 472 5.20 -25.28 -13.97
C GLU A 472 3.91 -26.10 -14.19
N LYS A 473 2.73 -25.56 -13.83
CA LYS A 473 1.43 -26.21 -14.08
C LYS A 473 0.79 -25.90 -15.43
N ARG A 474 1.38 -25.00 -16.24
CA ARG A 474 0.94 -24.74 -17.61
C ARG A 474 1.72 -25.54 -18.66
N THR A 475 2.72 -26.31 -18.23
CA THR A 475 3.58 -27.14 -19.10
C THR A 475 3.49 -28.64 -18.80
N MET A 476 2.50 -29.10 -18.02
CA MET A 476 2.16 -30.52 -17.88
C MET A 476 0.73 -30.79 -18.32
#